data_AF-A0A351BJR8-F1
#
_entry.id   AF-A0A351BJR8-F1
#
_cell.length_a   1.000
_cell.length_b   1.000
_cell.length_c   1.000
_cell.angle_alpha   90.00
_cell.angle_beta   90.00
_cell.angle_gamma   90.00
#
_symmetry.space_group_name_H-M   'P 1'
#
loop_
_entity.id
_entity.type
_entity.pdbx_description
1 polymer ?
#
loop_
_entity_poly.entity_id
_entity_poly.type
_entity_poly.pdbx_seq_one_letter_code
_entity_poly.pdbx_strand_id
1 'polypeptide(L)'
;VRSGRTRRMLWCEAGDPPPAVLLPHKERLITRRIRPFDEANWWHWGRGYHQSPLPRVYVNSKTRSSHPFFCHPCPHYDGSVLAIFPHDPLLAVQQMADALNTVDWADLGFVCDGRFLFTQRSLEQTPLPGPLRALLPARGVQ
;
A
#
# COMPACT_ATOMS: atom_id res chain seq x y z
N VAL A 1 -19.17 -9.48 1.34
CA VAL A 1 -19.28 -8.02 1.55
C VAL A 1 -17.89 -7.42 1.74
N ARG A 2 -17.51 -6.38 0.99
CA ARG A 2 -16.26 -5.63 1.20
C ARG A 2 -16.52 -4.60 2.30
N SER A 3 -16.10 -4.89 3.54
CA SER A 3 -16.44 -4.07 4.71
C SER A 3 -15.36 -3.08 5.14
N GLY A 4 -14.18 -3.11 4.52
CA GLY A 4 -13.03 -2.28 4.91
C GLY A 4 -12.43 -2.63 6.28
N ARG A 5 -13.00 -3.60 7.01
CA ARG A 5 -12.52 -3.99 8.34
C ARG A 5 -11.15 -4.63 8.26
N THR A 6 -10.20 -4.08 9.02
CA THR A 6 -8.86 -4.65 9.14
C THR A 6 -8.87 -5.94 9.94
N ARG A 7 -7.85 -6.76 9.72
CA ARG A 7 -7.54 -7.92 10.54
C ARG A 7 -6.27 -7.63 11.34
N ARG A 8 -6.12 -8.31 12.47
CA ARG A 8 -4.87 -8.23 13.25
C ARG A 8 -3.72 -8.72 12.38
N MET A 9 -2.72 -7.85 12.19
CA MET A 9 -1.44 -8.22 11.61
C MET A 9 -0.58 -8.84 12.72
N LEU A 10 0.04 -9.98 12.44
CA LEU A 10 1.11 -10.52 13.28
C LEU A 10 2.41 -9.90 12.77
N TRP A 11 2.90 -8.90 13.49
CA TRP A 11 4.13 -8.17 13.18
C TRP A 11 5.00 -8.12 14.44
N CYS A 12 6.32 -8.16 14.23
CA CYS A 12 7.33 -8.02 15.27
C CYS A 12 8.36 -7.02 14.77
N GLU A 13 8.66 -6.01 15.58
CA GLU A 13 9.74 -5.07 15.30
C GLU A 13 11.11 -5.74 15.52
N ALA A 14 12.16 -5.10 15.02
CA ALA A 14 13.51 -5.58 15.24
C ALA A 14 13.82 -5.61 16.76
N GLY A 15 14.14 -6.81 17.26
CA GLY A 15 14.44 -7.02 18.68
C GLY A 15 13.24 -7.49 19.53
N ASP A 16 12.03 -7.50 18.98
CA ASP A 16 10.87 -8.05 19.69
C ASP A 16 10.99 -9.57 19.89
N PRO A 17 10.54 -10.11 21.04
CA PRO A 17 10.50 -11.55 21.25
C PRO A 17 9.48 -12.23 20.31
N PRO A 18 9.59 -13.56 20.11
CA PRO A 18 8.63 -14.30 19.31
C PRO A 18 7.21 -14.14 19.86
N PRO A 19 6.22 -13.75 19.02
CA PRO A 19 4.82 -13.72 19.42
C PRO A 19 4.39 -15.07 20.01
N ALA A 20 3.70 -15.04 21.16
CA ALA A 20 3.30 -16.26 21.88
C ALA A 20 2.55 -17.27 20.99
N VAL A 21 1.75 -16.77 20.04
CA VAL A 21 0.98 -17.59 19.08
C VAL A 21 1.86 -18.40 18.13
N LEU A 22 3.15 -18.05 17.98
CA LEU A 22 4.09 -18.72 17.10
C LEU A 22 4.96 -19.76 17.83
N LEU A 23 5.00 -19.74 19.17
CA LEU A 23 5.81 -20.67 19.97
C LEU A 23 5.53 -22.15 19.64
N PRO A 24 4.26 -22.60 19.47
CA PRO A 24 3.97 -23.99 19.10
C PRO A 24 4.47 -24.39 17.71
N HIS A 25 4.94 -23.43 16.90
CA HIS A 25 5.36 -23.64 15.52
C HIS A 25 6.87 -23.49 15.32
N LYS A 26 7.65 -23.33 16.39
CA LYS A 26 9.09 -23.04 16.34
C LYS A 26 9.87 -24.03 15.47
N GLU A 27 9.72 -25.33 15.69
CA GLU A 27 10.44 -26.39 14.95
C GLU A 27 10.22 -26.29 13.44
N ARG A 28 8.98 -25.98 13.03
CA ARG A 28 8.65 -25.79 11.62
C ARG A 28 9.22 -24.48 11.08
N LEU A 29 9.19 -23.41 11.88
CA LEU A 29 9.59 -22.08 11.42
C LEU A 29 11.11 -21.92 11.32
N ILE A 30 11.88 -22.54 12.22
CA ILE A 30 13.35 -22.49 12.20
C ILE A 30 13.97 -23.30 11.05
N THR A 31 13.27 -24.33 10.56
CA THR A 31 13.74 -25.22 9.48
C THR A 31 13.37 -24.73 8.07
N ARG A 32 12.71 -23.57 7.94
CA ARG A 32 12.31 -23.01 6.64
C ARG A 32 13.53 -22.66 5.80
N ARG A 33 13.50 -22.99 4.50
CA ARG A 33 14.65 -22.83 3.58
C ARG A 33 14.62 -21.55 2.73
N ILE A 34 13.86 -20.53 3.15
CA ILE A 34 13.78 -19.26 2.41
C ILE A 34 14.97 -18.33 2.69
N ARG A 35 15.63 -18.51 3.84
CA ARG A 35 16.89 -17.86 4.28
C ARG A 35 17.41 -18.61 5.52
N PRO A 36 18.63 -18.35 6.01
CA PRO A 36 19.10 -18.89 7.29
C PRO A 36 18.22 -18.42 8.45
N PHE A 37 17.87 -19.33 9.36
CA PHE A 37 17.16 -19.04 10.60
C PHE A 37 17.83 -19.72 11.78
N ASP A 38 17.72 -19.08 12.95
CA ASP A 38 18.30 -19.50 14.22
C ASP A 38 17.39 -19.09 15.40
N GLU A 39 17.88 -19.33 16.61
CA GLU A 39 17.20 -19.02 17.87
C GLU A 39 16.88 -17.53 18.06
N ALA A 40 17.55 -16.62 17.35
CA ALA A 40 17.35 -15.18 17.47
C ALA A 40 16.43 -14.59 16.39
N ASN A 41 16.03 -15.37 15.37
CA ASN A 41 15.28 -14.83 14.24
C ASN A 41 14.21 -15.76 13.64
N TRP A 42 13.99 -16.96 14.18
CA TRP A 42 13.08 -17.96 13.61
C TRP A 42 11.62 -17.46 13.43
N TRP A 43 11.19 -16.45 14.19
CA TRP A 43 9.86 -15.83 14.12
C TRP A 43 9.79 -14.62 13.19
N HIS A 44 10.92 -14.10 12.71
CA HIS A 44 10.94 -12.91 11.86
C HIS A 44 10.23 -13.16 10.53
N TRP A 45 9.46 -12.16 10.12
CA TRP A 45 8.71 -12.16 8.87
C TRP A 45 9.48 -11.35 7.83
N GLY A 46 10.16 -12.06 6.91
CA GLY A 46 10.66 -11.52 5.64
C GLY A 46 11.23 -10.09 5.70
N ARG A 47 10.78 -9.27 4.75
CA ARG A 47 11.16 -7.85 4.61
C ARG A 47 10.17 -6.95 5.37
N GLY A 48 10.68 -5.82 5.85
CA GLY A 48 9.88 -4.68 6.34
C GLY A 48 8.84 -4.18 5.33
N TYR A 49 7.94 -3.33 5.81
CA TYR A 49 7.15 -2.44 4.96
C TYR A 49 7.52 -0.99 5.28
N HIS A 50 7.14 -0.07 4.40
CA HIS A 50 7.37 1.35 4.61
C HIS A 50 6.46 1.87 5.73
N GLN A 51 7.05 2.27 6.86
CA GLN A 51 6.36 2.88 7.98
C GLN A 51 6.46 4.40 7.87
N SER A 52 5.32 5.07 7.81
CA SER A 52 5.25 6.53 7.71
C SER A 52 4.01 7.08 8.42
N PRO A 53 4.10 8.25 9.09
CA PRO A 53 2.95 8.95 9.64
C PRO A 53 2.22 9.83 8.60
N LEU A 54 2.82 10.09 7.44
CA LEU A 54 2.29 11.05 6.45
C LEU A 54 0.91 10.66 5.91
N PRO A 55 -0.01 11.59 5.66
CA PRO A 55 -1.31 11.24 5.08
C PRO A 55 -1.14 10.57 3.70
N ARG A 56 -1.99 9.60 3.35
CA ARG A 56 -1.88 8.84 2.09
C ARG A 56 -3.20 8.39 1.50
N VAL A 57 -3.19 8.18 0.19
CA VAL A 57 -4.23 7.47 -0.57
C VAL A 57 -3.77 6.03 -0.77
N TYR A 58 -4.68 5.07 -0.63
CA TYR A 58 -4.41 3.66 -0.87
C TYR A 58 -5.04 3.18 -2.17
N VAL A 59 -4.41 2.17 -2.78
CA VAL A 59 -4.98 1.42 -3.89
C VAL A 59 -4.55 -0.04 -3.82
N ASN A 60 -5.48 -0.96 -4.04
CA ASN A 60 -5.12 -2.38 -4.17
C ASN A 60 -4.38 -2.58 -5.49
N SER A 61 -3.21 -3.22 -5.48
CA SER A 61 -2.38 -3.42 -6.67
C SER A 61 -3.12 -4.15 -7.80
N LYS A 62 -4.14 -4.97 -7.47
CA LYS A 62 -5.00 -5.61 -8.47
C LYS A 62 -6.45 -5.69 -8.01
N THR A 63 -7.37 -4.97 -8.64
CA THR A 63 -8.77 -4.85 -8.17
C THR A 63 -9.80 -4.76 -9.30
N ARG A 64 -11.04 -5.16 -8.99
CA ARG A 64 -12.23 -4.92 -9.85
C ARG A 64 -13.16 -3.86 -9.26
N SER A 65 -12.68 -3.09 -8.27
CA SER A 65 -13.43 -1.95 -7.74
C SER A 65 -13.46 -0.85 -8.79
N SER A 66 -14.63 -0.34 -9.15
CA SER A 66 -14.77 0.81 -10.06
C SER A 66 -14.19 2.10 -9.48
N HIS A 67 -14.11 2.19 -8.15
CA HIS A 67 -13.40 3.25 -7.42
C HIS A 67 -12.24 2.59 -6.67
N PRO A 68 -11.07 2.43 -7.32
CA PRO A 68 -9.97 1.66 -6.76
C PRO A 68 -9.15 2.41 -5.70
N PHE A 69 -9.21 3.74 -5.65
CA PHE A 69 -8.47 4.57 -4.70
C PHE A 69 -9.32 4.91 -3.47
N PHE A 70 -8.73 4.84 -2.28
CA PHE A 70 -9.45 5.03 -1.02
C PHE A 70 -8.56 5.58 0.10
N CYS A 71 -9.19 6.19 1.10
CA CYS A 71 -8.54 6.59 2.35
C CYS A 71 -8.90 5.59 3.47
N HIS A 72 -7.97 5.34 4.39
CA HIS A 72 -8.20 4.46 5.53
C HIS A 72 -7.30 4.88 6.72
N PRO A 73 -7.78 4.82 7.98
CA PRO A 73 -7.00 5.28 9.14
C PRO A 73 -5.83 4.37 9.51
N CYS A 74 -5.87 3.08 9.16
CA CYS A 74 -4.76 2.15 9.42
C CYS A 74 -3.52 2.54 8.61
N PRO A 75 -2.39 2.91 9.24
CA PRO A 75 -1.18 3.31 8.54
C PRO A 75 -0.40 2.12 7.97
N HIS A 76 -0.72 0.90 8.41
CA HIS A 76 -0.03 -0.34 8.04
C HIS A 76 -0.68 -0.98 6.82
N TYR A 77 0.17 -1.47 5.91
CA TYR A 77 -0.22 -2.11 4.66
C TYR A 77 0.87 -3.10 4.23
N ASP A 78 0.51 -4.07 3.39
CA ASP A 78 1.42 -5.07 2.84
C ASP A 78 1.64 -4.86 1.33
N GLY A 79 2.33 -5.80 0.68
CA GLY A 79 2.61 -5.71 -0.76
C GLY A 79 1.39 -5.81 -1.69
N SER A 80 0.19 -6.07 -1.17
CA SER A 80 -1.05 -6.10 -1.96
C SER A 80 -1.69 -4.72 -2.12
N VAL A 81 -1.25 -3.73 -1.33
CA VAL A 81 -1.76 -2.36 -1.32
C VAL A 81 -0.60 -1.40 -1.54
N LEU A 82 -0.79 -0.41 -2.41
CA LEU A 82 0.12 0.71 -2.59
C LEU A 82 -0.39 1.91 -1.80
N ALA A 83 0.53 2.71 -1.27
CA ALA A 83 0.24 3.99 -0.64
C ALA A 83 0.87 5.11 -1.46
N ILE A 84 0.05 6.10 -1.82
CA ILE A 84 0.45 7.29 -2.57
C ILE A 84 0.45 8.46 -1.60
N PHE A 85 1.60 9.11 -1.47
CA PHE A 85 1.81 10.23 -0.56
C PHE A 85 1.79 11.53 -1.38
N PRO A 86 0.91 12.49 -1.08
CA PRO A 86 1.00 13.81 -1.70
C PRO A 86 2.29 14.50 -1.24
N HIS A 87 2.99 15.15 -2.16
CA HIS A 87 4.17 15.96 -1.83
C HIS A 87 3.77 17.27 -1.15
N ASP A 88 2.63 17.86 -1.52
CA ASP A 88 2.06 19.01 -0.83
C ASP A 88 1.39 18.54 0.47
N PRO A 89 1.91 18.91 1.65
CA PRO A 89 1.34 18.51 2.93
C PRO A 89 -0.04 19.13 3.21
N LEU A 90 -0.43 20.18 2.46
CA LEU A 90 -1.73 20.84 2.60
C LEU A 90 -2.81 20.19 1.75
N LEU A 91 -2.43 19.34 0.78
CA LEU A 91 -3.40 18.64 -0.06
C LEU A 91 -4.16 17.59 0.74
N ALA A 92 -5.48 17.75 0.81
CA ALA A 92 -6.35 16.78 1.47
C ALA A 92 -6.35 15.46 0.68
N VAL A 93 -5.95 14.36 1.34
CA VAL A 93 -5.87 13.04 0.70
C VAL A 93 -7.21 12.53 0.16
N GLN A 94 -8.34 12.96 0.75
CA GLN A 94 -9.65 12.62 0.22
C GLN A 94 -9.87 13.25 -1.16
N GLN A 95 -9.52 14.53 -1.34
CA GLN A 95 -9.62 15.21 -2.63
C GLN A 95 -8.73 14.54 -3.69
N MET A 96 -7.53 14.11 -3.29
CA MET A 96 -6.63 13.35 -4.16
C MET A 96 -7.23 12.00 -4.55
N ALA A 97 -7.81 11.25 -3.61
CA ALA A 97 -8.46 9.97 -3.88
C ALA A 97 -9.65 10.13 -4.83
N ASP A 98 -10.47 11.15 -4.62
CA ASP A 98 -11.62 11.46 -5.46
C ASP A 98 -11.17 11.79 -6.90
N ALA A 99 -10.14 12.63 -7.06
CA ALA A 99 -9.58 12.96 -8.36
C ALA A 99 -8.94 11.75 -9.06
N LEU A 100 -8.25 10.87 -8.33
CA LEU A 100 -7.70 9.62 -8.89
C LEU A 100 -8.82 8.68 -9.37
N ASN A 101 -9.96 8.65 -8.70
CA ASN A 101 -11.10 7.81 -9.10
C ASN A 101 -11.87 8.34 -10.32
N THR A 102 -11.64 9.59 -10.77
CA THR A 102 -12.24 10.12 -12.01
C THR A 102 -11.35 9.97 -13.23
N VAL A 103 -10.13 9.47 -13.07
CA VAL A 103 -9.20 9.19 -14.18
C VAL A 103 -9.69 7.97 -14.98
N ASP A 104 -9.66 8.09 -16.31
CA ASP A 104 -9.88 6.95 -17.20
C ASP A 104 -8.64 6.05 -17.24
N TRP A 105 -8.54 5.17 -16.26
CA TRP A 105 -7.45 4.20 -16.15
C TRP A 105 -7.48 3.14 -17.25
N ALA A 106 -8.62 2.93 -17.92
CA ALA A 106 -8.68 1.98 -19.02
C ALA A 106 -7.95 2.54 -20.25
N ASP A 107 -8.19 3.81 -20.58
CA ASP A 107 -7.48 4.53 -21.66
C ASP A 107 -5.96 4.59 -21.41
N LEU A 108 -5.56 4.74 -20.14
CA LEU A 108 -4.15 4.72 -19.72
C LEU A 108 -3.52 3.32 -19.67
N GLY A 109 -4.24 2.27 -20.04
CA GLY A 109 -3.71 0.90 -20.10
C GLY A 109 -3.58 0.19 -18.76
N PHE A 110 -4.25 0.67 -17.71
CA PHE A 110 -4.23 0.04 -16.38
C PHE A 110 -5.27 -1.07 -16.22
N VAL A 111 -6.11 -1.34 -17.22
CA VAL A 111 -7.17 -2.35 -17.14
C VAL A 111 -6.87 -3.53 -18.06
N CYS A 112 -6.88 -4.73 -17.51
CA CYS A 112 -6.79 -5.99 -18.24
C CYS A 112 -7.89 -6.94 -17.75
N ASP A 113 -8.70 -7.47 -18.66
CA ASP A 113 -9.82 -8.38 -18.34
C ASP A 113 -10.77 -7.82 -17.23
N GLY A 114 -11.15 -6.55 -17.37
CA GLY A 114 -12.01 -5.85 -16.41
C GLY A 114 -11.39 -5.65 -15.02
N ARG A 115 -10.08 -5.85 -14.89
CA ARG A 115 -9.33 -5.70 -13.64
C ARG A 115 -8.29 -4.60 -13.77
N PHE A 116 -8.30 -3.65 -12.83
CA PHE A 116 -7.24 -2.68 -12.69
C PHE A 116 -5.96 -3.35 -12.18
N LEU A 117 -4.83 -2.98 -12.76
CA LEU A 117 -3.48 -3.44 -12.45
C LEU A 117 -2.60 -2.23 -12.14
N PHE A 118 -2.39 -1.96 -10.85
CA PHE A 118 -1.53 -0.88 -10.38
C PHE A 118 -0.20 -1.44 -9.87
N THR A 119 0.89 -0.82 -10.31
CA THR A 119 2.23 -1.03 -9.76
C THR A 119 2.82 0.32 -9.38
N GLN A 120 3.79 0.33 -8.46
CA GLN A 120 4.51 1.56 -8.13
C GLN A 120 5.07 2.22 -9.40
N ARG A 121 5.84 1.46 -10.19
CA ARG A 121 6.46 1.94 -11.43
C ARG A 121 5.44 2.51 -12.41
N SER A 122 4.32 1.81 -12.65
CA SER A 122 3.32 2.29 -13.60
C SER A 122 2.70 3.61 -13.13
N LEU A 123 2.33 3.73 -11.83
CA LEU A 123 1.77 4.96 -11.28
C LEU A 123 2.77 6.13 -11.31
N GLU A 124 4.04 5.88 -10.98
CA GLU A 124 5.10 6.91 -11.02
C GLU A 124 5.39 7.39 -12.44
N GLN A 125 5.27 6.53 -13.44
CA GLN A 125 5.57 6.83 -14.84
C GLN A 125 4.34 7.23 -15.66
N THR A 126 3.14 7.28 -15.05
CA THR A 126 1.93 7.69 -15.76
C THR A 126 1.97 9.18 -16.09
N PRO A 127 1.68 9.59 -17.34
CA PRO A 127 1.50 11.00 -17.66
C PRO A 127 0.48 11.64 -16.73
N LEU A 128 0.72 12.87 -16.27
CA LEU A 128 -0.17 13.53 -15.31
C LEU A 128 -1.62 13.56 -15.84
N PRO A 129 -2.55 12.80 -15.24
CA PRO A 129 -3.92 12.72 -15.71
C PRO A 129 -4.65 14.05 -15.55
N GLY A 130 -5.57 14.35 -16.47
CA GLY A 130 -6.38 15.58 -16.48
C GLY A 130 -6.98 15.93 -15.11
N PRO A 131 -7.70 15.01 -14.44
CA PRO A 131 -8.27 15.26 -13.12
C PRO A 131 -7.28 15.71 -12.04
N LEU A 132 -6.01 15.27 -12.11
CA LEU A 132 -4.99 15.68 -11.14
C LEU A 132 -4.44 17.08 -11.41
N ARG A 133 -4.63 17.64 -12.61
CA ARG A 133 -4.14 18.98 -12.94
C ARG A 133 -4.77 20.06 -12.08
N ALA A 134 -6.03 19.88 -11.70
CA ALA A 134 -6.75 20.80 -10.82
C ALA A 134 -6.17 20.83 -9.38
N LEU A 135 -5.40 19.81 -9.00
CA LEU A 135 -4.76 19.72 -7.68
C LEU A 135 -3.32 20.27 -7.68
N LEU A 136 -2.80 20.68 -8.85
CA LEU A 136 -1.48 21.30 -8.90
C LEU A 136 -1.54 22.67 -8.22
N PRO A 137 -0.49 23.05 -7.48
CA PRO A 137 -0.39 24.43 -7.00
C PRO A 137 -0.46 25.37 -8.19
N ALA A 138 -1.17 26.50 -8.03
CA ALA A 138 -1.09 27.59 -8.99
C ALA A 138 0.40 27.90 -9.19
N ARG A 139 0.90 27.82 -10.44
CA ARG A 139 2.32 28.07 -10.72
C ARG A 139 2.68 29.44 -10.17
N GLY A 140 3.35 29.47 -9.02
CA GLY A 140 4.11 30.62 -8.60
C GLY A 140 5.21 30.77 -9.63
N VAL A 141 5.14 31.84 -10.42
CA VAL A 141 6.29 32.28 -11.21
C VAL A 141 7.39 32.57 -10.19
N GLN A 142 8.44 31.76 -10.21
CA GLN A 142 9.77 32.13 -9.72
C GLN A 142 10.73 32.01 -10.88
#